data_AF-A0A3R5YWZ7-F1
#
_entry.id   AF-A0A3R5YWZ7-F1
#
_cell.length_a   1.000
_cell.length_b   1.000
_cell.length_c   1.000
_cell.angle_alpha   90.00
_cell.angle_beta   90.00
_cell.angle_gamma   90.00
#
_symmetry.space_group_name_H-M   'P 1'
#
loop_
_entity.id
_entity.type
_entity.pdbx_description
1 polymer ?
#
loop_
_entity_poly.entity_id
_entity_poly.type
_entity_poly.pdbx_seq_one_letter_code
_entity_poly.pdbx_strand_id
1 'polypeptide(L)' 'MGHKNDYSCVVFGRFGVFKMQYVHDLYKFSKWLDSSKFREWKYFNVYDRRAGQYLRRFYNGNYIPRFLN' A
#
# COMPACT_ATOMS: atom_id res chain seq x y z
N MET A 1 5.21 -5.78 20.75
CA MET A 1 6.25 -5.45 19.74
C MET A 1 5.52 -4.91 18.53
N GLY A 2 5.60 -3.58 18.33
CA GLY A 2 4.67 -2.84 17.46
C GLY A 2 5.15 -2.77 16.01
N HIS A 3 4.27 -3.13 15.09
CA HIS A 3 4.43 -3.08 13.63
C HIS A 3 4.65 -1.66 13.07
N LYS A 4 5.68 -0.92 13.49
CA LYS A 4 5.86 0.49 13.07
C LYS A 4 6.53 0.54 11.69
N ASN A 5 5.73 0.88 10.67
CA ASN A 5 6.17 1.09 9.27
C ASN A 5 6.89 -0.14 8.66
N ASP A 6 6.26 -1.31 8.74
CA ASP A 6 6.85 -2.55 8.21
C ASP A 6 6.79 -2.63 6.68
N TYR A 7 5.95 -1.80 6.05
CA TYR A 7 5.65 -1.92 4.63
C TYR A 7 6.18 -0.75 3.81
N SER A 8 6.58 -1.05 2.58
CA SER A 8 6.62 -0.10 1.48
C SER A 8 5.59 -0.50 0.43
N CYS A 9 5.01 0.48 -0.25
CA CYS A 9 3.97 0.26 -1.25
C CYS A 9 4.34 0.90 -2.58
N VAL A 10 4.09 0.18 -3.68
CA VAL A 10 4.16 0.71 -5.04
C VAL A 10 2.76 0.66 -5.64
N VAL A 11 2.19 1.83 -5.89
CA VAL A 11 0.83 2.04 -6.36
C VAL A 11 0.82 2.29 -7.85
N PHE A 12 -0.08 1.63 -8.55
CA PHE A 12 -0.25 1.72 -10.01
C PHE A 12 -1.64 2.26 -10.32
N GLY A 13 -1.71 3.27 -11.16
CA GLY A 13 -2.97 3.92 -11.56
C GLY A 13 -2.85 4.65 -12.89
N ARG A 14 -3.88 5.42 -13.24
CA ARG A 14 -3.85 6.27 -14.45
C ARG A 14 -2.78 7.37 -14.37
N PHE A 15 -2.43 7.78 -13.15
CA PHE A 15 -1.35 8.71 -12.84
C PHE A 15 0.07 8.11 -13.02
N GLY A 16 0.18 6.86 -13.45
CA GLY A 16 1.46 6.13 -13.53
C GLY A 16 1.75 5.38 -12.24
N VAL A 17 2.97 5.54 -11.72
CA VAL A 17 3.49 4.80 -10.56
C VAL A 17 3.80 5.76 -9.42
N PHE A 18 3.32 5.44 -8.22
CA PHE A 18 3.66 6.15 -6.99
C PHE A 18 4.30 5.19 -5.99
N LYS A 19 5.42 5.60 -5.37
CA LYS A 19 6.14 4.79 -4.39
C LYS A 19 6.03 5.43 -3.01
N MET A 20 5.59 4.67 -2.02
CA MET A 20 5.55 5.07 -0.62
C MET A 20 6.46 4.17 0.20
N GLN A 21 7.50 4.73 0.80
CA GLN A 21 8.51 3.96 1.54
C GLN A 21 8.05 3.56 2.95
N TYR A 22 7.17 4.34 3.57
CA TYR A 22 6.79 4.15 4.97
C TYR A 22 5.27 4.01 5.07
N VAL A 23 4.80 2.76 5.13
CA VAL A 23 3.39 2.44 5.33
C VAL A 23 3.25 1.60 6.58
N HIS A 24 2.47 2.11 7.54
CA HIS A 24 2.15 1.42 8.78
C HIS A 24 0.90 0.56 8.65
N ASP A 25 -0.19 1.14 8.15
CA ASP A 25 -1.53 0.54 8.12
C ASP A 25 -2.03 0.55 6.66
N LEU A 26 -2.16 -0.62 6.06
CA LEU A 26 -2.49 -0.76 4.64
C LEU A 26 -3.92 -0.33 4.33
N TYR A 27 -4.84 -0.50 5.28
CA TYR A 27 -6.22 -0.04 5.13
C TYR A 27 -6.31 1.48 5.20
N LYS A 28 -5.64 2.11 6.17
CA LYS A 28 -5.59 3.58 6.21
C LYS A 28 -4.90 4.15 4.99
N PHE A 29 -3.85 3.48 4.51
CA PHE A 29 -3.17 3.85 3.27
C PHE A 29 -4.11 3.78 2.07
N SER A 30 -4.91 2.73 1.92
CA SER A 30 -5.88 2.64 0.82
C SER A 30 -6.95 3.72 0.91
N LYS A 31 -7.45 4.04 2.12
CA LYS A 31 -8.40 5.15 2.31
C LYS A 31 -7.81 6.51 1.99
N TRP A 32 -6.53 6.71 2.25
CA TRP A 32 -5.83 7.92 1.81
C TRP A 32 -5.65 7.96 0.29
N LEU A 33 -5.38 6.82 -0.37
CA LEU A 33 -5.35 6.77 -1.83
C LEU A 33 -6.69 7.20 -2.42
N ASP A 34 -7.81 6.71 -1.86
CA ASP A 34 -9.17 7.04 -2.28
C ASP A 34 -9.48 8.55 -2.18
N SER A 35 -8.92 9.25 -1.19
CA SER A 35 -9.16 10.69 -0.96
C SER A 35 -8.08 11.63 -1.51
N SER A 36 -7.02 11.09 -2.11
CA SER A 36 -5.87 11.87 -2.60
C SER A 36 -5.90 12.09 -4.12
N LYS A 37 -4.85 12.73 -4.64
CA LYS A 37 -4.60 12.82 -6.10
C LYS A 37 -4.41 11.46 -6.78
N PHE A 38 -4.24 10.39 -6.01
CA PHE A 38 -4.08 9.02 -6.49
C PHE A 38 -5.40 8.24 -6.54
N ARG A 39 -6.56 8.89 -6.45
CA ARG A 39 -7.89 8.24 -6.48
C ARG A 39 -8.15 7.30 -7.67
N GLU A 40 -7.45 7.48 -8.79
CA GLU A 40 -7.49 6.58 -9.96
C GLU A 40 -6.50 5.39 -9.84
N TRP A 41 -6.15 4.98 -8.62
CA TRP A 41 -5.30 3.82 -8.38
C TRP A 41 -6.06 2.52 -8.69
N LYS A 42 -5.37 1.56 -9.30
CA LYS A 42 -5.91 0.25 -9.71
C LYS A 42 -5.50 -0.84 -8.74
N TYR A 43 -4.23 -0.85 -8.36
CA TYR A 43 -3.68 -1.79 -7.38
C TYR A 43 -2.42 -1.22 -6.75
N PHE A 44 -2.00 -1.80 -5.62
CA PHE A 44 -0.66 -1.59 -5.09
C PHE A 44 0.00 -2.90 -4.69
N ASN A 45 1.31 -2.98 -4.90
CA ASN A 45 2.16 -4.04 -4.37
C ASN A 45 2.69 -3.60 -3.01
N VAL A 46 2.67 -4.51 -2.05
CA VAL A 46 3.21 -4.36 -0.70
C VAL A 46 4.49 -5.15 -0.61
N TYR A 47 5.51 -4.54 -0.02
CA TYR A 47 6.80 -5.16 0.23
C TYR A 47 7.16 -4.99 1.69
N ASP A 48 7.92 -5.95 2.23
CA ASP A 48 8.66 -5.74 3.46
C ASP A 48 9.65 -4.60 3.23
N ARG A 49 9.56 -3.55 4.04
CA ARG A 49 10.38 -2.35 3.84
C ARG A 49 11.87 -2.62 4.07
N ARG A 50 12.22 -3.56 4.96
CA ARG A 50 13.61 -3.83 5.36
C ARG A 50 14.28 -4.82 4.41
N ALA A 51 13.58 -5.91 4.09
CA ALA A 51 14.06 -6.96 3.22
C ALA A 51 13.83 -6.65 1.73
N GLY A 52 12.95 -5.69 1.40
CA GLY A 52 12.54 -5.41 0.02
C GLY A 52 11.71 -6.55 -0.60
N GLN A 53 11.31 -7.54 0.20
CA GLN A 53 10.63 -8.73 -0.26
C GLN A 53 9.19 -8.39 -0.64
N TYR A 54 8.74 -8.83 -1.81
CA TYR A 54 7.34 -8.73 -2.19
C TYR A 54 6.47 -9.60 -1.27
N LEU A 55 5.43 -9.01 -0.71
CA LEU A 55 4.51 -9.68 0.21
C LEU A 55 3.18 -9.99 -0.47
N ARG A 56 2.51 -8.96 -1.01
CA ARG A 56 1.15 -9.10 -1.54
C ARG A 56 0.77 -7.97 -2.48
N ARG A 57 -0.24 -8.21 -3.32
CA ARG A 57 -0.93 -7.19 -4.12
C ARG A 57 -2.37 -7.02 -3.66
N PHE A 58 -2.82 -5.77 -3.65
CA PHE A 58 -4.22 -5.42 -3.42
C PHE A 58 -4.79 -4.63 -4.58
N TYR A 59 -5.98 -5.01 -5.04
CA TYR A 59 -6.74 -4.28 -6.05
C TYR A 59 -7.71 -3.29 -5.38
N ASN A 60 -7.98 -2.18 -6.04
CA ASN A 60 -9.01 -1.25 -5.62
C ASN A 60 -10.38 -1.95 -5.61
N GLY A 61 -11.18 -1.69 -4.57
CA GLY A 61 -12.48 -2.34 -4.32
C GLY A 61 -12.40 -3.66 -3.54
N ASN A 62 -11.22 -4.28 -3.44
CA ASN A 62 -11.07 -5.51 -2.65
C ASN A 62 -10.88 -5.21 -1.16
N TYR A 63 -11.12 -6.21 -0.33
CA TYR A 63 -10.76 -6.15 1.08
C TYR A 63 -9.24 -5.96 1.27
N ILE A 64 -8.88 -5.00 2.11
CA ILE A 64 -7.49 -4.67 2.47
C ILE A 64 -7.38 -4.72 3.99
N PRO A 65 -6.58 -5.65 4.55
CA PRO A 65 -6.38 -5.73 5.98
C PRO A 65 -5.51 -4.56 6.47
N ARG A 66 -5.54 -4.26 7.77
CA ARG A 66 -4.66 -3.24 8.36
C ARG A 66 -3.19 -3.66 8.31
N PHE A 67 -2.93 -4.95 8.56
CA PHE A 67 -1.60 -5.58 8.62
C PHE A 67 -1.64 -6.96 7.95
N LEU A 68 -0.49 -7.46 7.47
CA LEU A 68 -0.38 -8.75 6.78
C LEU A 68 -0.02 -9.93 7.68
N ASN A 69 0.61 -9.68 8.83
CA ASN A 69 0.80 -10.52 10.02
C ASN A 69 1.90 -9.91 10.89
#